data_AF-A0ABD1AIU5-F1
#
_entry.id   AF-A0ABD1AIU5-F1
#
_cell.length_a   1.000
_cell.length_b   1.000
_cell.length_c   1.000
_cell.angle_alpha   90.00
_cell.angle_beta   90.00
_cell.angle_gamma   90.00
#
_symmetry.space_group_name_H-M   'P 1'
#
loop_
_entity.id
_entity.type
_entity.pdbx_description
1 polymer ?
#
loop_
_entity_poly.entity_id
_entity_poly.type
_entity_poly.pdbx_seq_one_letter_code
_entity_poly.pdbx_strand_id
1 'polypeptide(L)'
;MKKREHLGVLGLGFEWKVIFLLSIWLAISQQATGLRPIREKNRSWSDEWLFGRKQEAEVGPFSAWNITGTYRGTWKFLNSVNSSSKFQDFQKENGNSVVELVAVPTKITGVHYVQGVVVFHDVFDNEQNVGGAQINLEGVYIWPFRQLRLVANSGKESDSGQEDNNLLANPYHLLGIFSSQVFQESPRDRILKRKLSPINEMEKHCNIEIAAQISRVASNENNGDKNYYHMEGLMESPGVGDDGDCFSPLLLNATSVNVEVYYNKAVNYTLMVTFVSFLQVLLLIRQMEHGNTQSGAAKVSIVMIGQQAIMDAYLCLLHLTAGILVESLFNAFATAAFFKFVVFSIFEMRYLLAIWKATRPSNSGEGWETMRRELSFLYSRFYGILLGGILIMYEFHNYMRPILLLMYSFWIPQIVTNVIRDSRKPLHPYYILGMTATRLAIPLYVFGCPHNFMRVEPSKIWCVCFCTFMGLQAVILLLQHYFGSRCFVPRQMLPEKYNYHRRFNQDVSRNTDCVICMTAIDLRQRSDCMVTPCEHFFHSGCLQRWMDIKMECPTCRRSLPPA
;
A
#
# COMPACT_ATOMS: atom_id res chain seq x y z
N MET A 1 16.13 30.06 -58.56
CA MET A 1 17.41 29.45 -58.08
C MET A 1 17.52 29.67 -56.56
N LYS A 2 18.13 28.71 -55.84
CA LYS A 2 18.27 28.52 -54.36
C LYS A 2 17.05 27.94 -53.62
N LYS A 3 16.95 26.60 -53.50
CA LYS A 3 17.50 25.66 -52.49
C LYS A 3 16.70 25.69 -51.18
N ARG A 4 15.82 24.71 -50.91
CA ARG A 4 16.10 23.44 -50.18
C ARG A 4 16.89 23.68 -48.88
N GLU A 5 16.18 23.67 -47.75
CA GLU A 5 16.56 23.12 -46.43
C GLU A 5 15.53 23.52 -45.36
N HIS A 6 14.62 22.61 -45.01
CA HIS A 6 14.00 22.46 -43.67
C HIS A 6 13.07 21.23 -43.67
N LEU A 7 13.60 20.10 -44.15
CA LEU A 7 13.10 18.76 -43.81
C LEU A 7 14.04 18.27 -42.70
N GLY A 8 13.57 18.22 -41.45
CA GLY A 8 14.44 17.76 -40.34
C GLY A 8 13.87 17.87 -38.92
N VAL A 9 12.74 18.54 -38.69
CA VAL A 9 12.21 18.72 -37.31
C VAL A 9 10.87 17.99 -37.07
N LEU A 10 10.22 17.46 -38.11
CA LEU A 10 8.97 16.69 -37.94
C LEU A 10 9.17 15.20 -37.61
N GLY A 11 10.40 14.67 -37.68
CA GLY A 11 10.68 13.24 -37.44
C GLY A 11 10.77 12.86 -35.95
N LEU A 12 11.38 13.71 -35.11
CA LEU A 12 11.61 13.36 -33.69
C LEU A 12 10.33 13.38 -32.84
N GLY A 13 9.35 14.24 -33.16
CA GLY A 13 8.11 14.35 -32.39
C GLY A 13 7.12 13.21 -32.65
N PHE A 14 7.21 12.56 -33.82
CA PHE A 14 6.35 11.42 -34.17
C PHE A 14 6.87 10.13 -33.53
N GLU A 15 8.19 9.90 -33.57
CA GLU A 15 8.85 8.80 -32.86
C GLU A 15 8.58 8.84 -31.35
N TRP A 16 8.69 10.00 -30.70
CA TRP A 16 8.40 10.13 -29.26
C TRP A 16 6.92 9.93 -28.91
N LYS A 17 5.98 10.38 -29.76
CA LYS A 17 4.55 10.12 -29.57
C LYS A 17 4.22 8.66 -29.78
N VAL A 18 4.83 8.00 -30.75
CA VAL A 18 4.65 6.57 -31.01
C VAL A 18 5.26 5.75 -29.89
N ILE A 19 6.45 6.09 -29.37
CA ILE A 19 7.07 5.42 -28.22
C ILE A 19 6.27 5.68 -26.92
N PHE A 20 5.76 6.89 -26.70
CA PHE A 20 4.89 7.22 -25.56
C PHE A 20 3.54 6.49 -25.63
N LEU A 21 2.94 6.40 -26.82
CA LEU A 21 1.71 5.63 -27.02
C LEU A 21 1.97 4.13 -26.97
N LEU A 22 3.11 3.62 -27.47
CA LEU A 22 3.49 2.21 -27.37
C LEU A 22 3.80 1.82 -25.93
N SER A 23 4.43 2.70 -25.14
CA SER A 23 4.73 2.45 -23.73
C SER A 23 3.48 2.50 -22.87
N ILE A 24 2.55 3.40 -23.16
CA ILE A 24 1.21 3.40 -22.57
C ILE A 24 0.45 2.13 -22.96
N TRP A 25 0.50 1.73 -24.23
CA TRP A 25 -0.16 0.52 -24.73
C TRP A 25 0.45 -0.76 -24.16
N LEU A 26 1.78 -0.87 -24.09
CA LEU A 26 2.51 -1.96 -23.43
C LEU A 26 2.28 -2.00 -21.91
N ALA A 27 2.10 -0.84 -21.26
CA ALA A 27 1.76 -0.75 -19.83
C ALA A 27 0.29 -1.10 -19.54
N ILE A 28 -0.62 -0.87 -20.49
CA ILE A 28 -2.05 -1.23 -20.41
C ILE A 28 -2.28 -2.70 -20.78
N SER A 29 -1.53 -3.26 -21.73
CA SER A 29 -1.70 -4.63 -22.23
C SER A 29 -1.05 -5.72 -21.37
N GLN A 30 -0.23 -5.37 -20.38
CA GLN A 30 0.25 -6.37 -19.42
C GLN A 30 -0.84 -6.65 -18.39
N GLN A 31 -1.58 -7.75 -18.59
CA GLN A 31 -2.30 -8.41 -17.49
C GLN A 31 -1.32 -8.57 -16.33
N ALA A 32 -1.62 -7.95 -15.19
CA ALA A 32 -0.98 -8.36 -13.97
C ALA A 32 -1.45 -9.80 -13.73
N THR A 33 -0.51 -10.74 -13.75
CA THR A 33 -0.74 -12.04 -13.12
C THR A 33 -1.22 -11.73 -11.71
N GLY A 34 -2.50 -12.00 -11.45
CA GLY A 34 -3.13 -11.69 -10.18
C GLY A 34 -2.32 -12.23 -9.02
N LEU A 35 -2.54 -11.66 -7.84
CA LEU A 35 -2.13 -12.22 -6.55
C LEU A 35 -2.76 -13.62 -6.41
N ARG A 36 -2.20 -14.60 -7.12
CA ARG A 36 -2.44 -16.02 -6.86
C ARG A 36 -1.59 -16.38 -5.65
N PRO A 37 -2.11 -17.20 -4.72
CA PRO A 37 -1.28 -17.77 -3.68
C PRO A 37 -0.11 -18.51 -4.35
N ILE A 38 1.06 -18.31 -3.77
CA ILE A 38 2.38 -18.80 -4.17
C ILE A 38 2.27 -20.24 -4.70
N ARG A 39 2.37 -20.41 -6.02
CA ARG A 39 2.73 -21.70 -6.62
C ARG A 39 4.20 -21.59 -7.00
N GLU A 40 5.06 -22.07 -6.10
CA GLU A 40 6.47 -22.21 -6.41
C GLU A 40 6.66 -23.16 -7.59
N LYS A 41 7.58 -22.78 -8.46
CA LYS A 41 7.99 -23.54 -9.63
C LYS A 41 8.80 -24.73 -9.13
N ASN A 42 8.29 -25.95 -9.28
CA ASN A 42 9.06 -27.17 -9.00
C ASN A 42 10.37 -27.14 -9.80
N ARG A 43 11.50 -26.95 -9.12
CA ARG A 43 12.81 -27.29 -9.67
C ARG A 43 12.97 -28.80 -9.52
N SER A 44 12.87 -29.50 -10.64
CA SER A 44 13.31 -30.88 -10.76
C SER A 44 14.84 -30.91 -10.69
N TRP A 45 15.39 -31.46 -9.62
CA TRP A 45 16.76 -31.97 -9.61
C TRP A 45 16.68 -33.45 -9.30
N SER A 46 16.56 -34.23 -10.37
CA SER A 46 16.92 -35.63 -10.41
C SER A 46 18.42 -35.73 -10.66
N ASP A 47 19.04 -36.52 -9.79
CA ASP A 47 20.26 -37.31 -9.94
C ASP A 47 21.65 -36.66 -9.78
N GLU A 48 22.34 -37.26 -8.80
CA GLU A 48 23.76 -37.60 -8.78
C GLU A 48 24.73 -36.55 -8.19
N TRP A 49 25.22 -36.77 -6.97
CA TRP A 49 26.47 -37.49 -6.73
C TRP A 49 26.74 -37.68 -5.22
N LEU A 50 27.02 -38.93 -4.86
CA LEU A 50 27.71 -39.37 -3.66
C LEU A 50 29.03 -38.59 -3.47
N PHE A 51 29.26 -37.98 -2.31
CA PHE A 51 30.58 -37.94 -1.68
C PHE A 51 30.43 -37.62 -0.19
N GLY A 52 30.81 -38.58 0.65
CA GLY A 52 31.13 -38.31 2.03
C GLY A 52 32.35 -37.41 2.11
N ARG A 53 32.27 -36.30 2.84
CA ARG A 53 33.46 -35.65 3.40
C ARG A 53 33.14 -34.87 4.68
N LYS A 54 33.69 -35.43 5.76
CA LYS A 54 34.39 -34.79 6.88
C LYS A 54 34.02 -33.35 7.28
N GLN A 55 33.66 -33.26 8.57
CA GLN A 55 33.79 -32.10 9.45
C GLN A 55 34.92 -31.16 9.06
N GLU A 56 34.59 -29.86 9.00
CA GLU A 56 35.50 -28.82 9.46
C GLU A 56 34.77 -27.99 10.52
N ALA A 57 35.38 -28.00 11.70
CA ALA A 57 35.11 -27.10 12.80
C ALA A 57 35.64 -25.70 12.44
N GLU A 58 34.94 -24.68 12.91
CA GLU A 58 35.47 -23.52 13.67
C GLU A 58 34.64 -22.27 13.44
N VAL A 59 33.71 -21.99 14.36
CA VAL A 59 33.50 -20.64 14.92
C VAL A 59 33.02 -20.80 16.38
N GLY A 60 33.92 -20.56 17.34
CA GLY A 60 33.65 -20.26 18.76
C GLY A 60 33.02 -21.34 19.65
N PRO A 61 33.51 -21.58 20.88
CA PRO A 61 32.89 -22.53 21.80
C PRO A 61 31.64 -21.89 22.43
N PHE A 62 30.46 -22.38 22.03
CA PHE A 62 29.18 -22.25 22.72
C PHE A 62 28.36 -20.95 22.57
N SER A 63 28.08 -20.48 21.35
CA SER A 63 26.82 -19.75 21.12
C SER A 63 25.73 -20.73 20.68
N ALA A 64 24.86 -21.13 21.61
CA ALA A 64 23.73 -21.99 21.29
C ALA A 64 22.83 -21.32 20.23
N TRP A 65 22.37 -22.08 19.22
CA TRP A 65 21.45 -21.53 18.23
C TRP A 65 20.09 -21.25 18.87
N ASN A 66 19.62 -20.00 18.74
CA ASN A 66 18.24 -19.66 19.06
C ASN A 66 17.36 -20.11 17.88
N ILE A 67 16.73 -21.27 18.03
CA ILE A 67 15.82 -21.85 17.02
C ILE A 67 14.38 -21.34 17.16
N THR A 68 14.13 -20.42 18.09
CA THR A 68 12.81 -19.79 18.29
C THR A 68 12.39 -19.03 17.04
N GLY A 69 11.19 -19.29 16.56
CA GLY A 69 10.64 -18.62 15.40
C GLY A 69 9.57 -19.44 14.68
N THR A 70 9.01 -18.83 13.64
CA THR A 70 8.03 -19.45 12.76
C THR A 70 8.74 -20.10 11.57
N TYR A 71 8.50 -21.37 11.31
CA TYR A 71 9.01 -22.13 10.19
C TYR A 71 7.86 -22.39 9.21
N ARG A 72 8.06 -22.07 7.94
CA ARG A 72 7.09 -22.33 6.87
C ARG A 72 7.63 -23.39 5.94
N GLY A 73 6.79 -24.36 5.62
CA GLY A 73 7.23 -25.57 4.95
C GLY A 73 6.15 -26.33 4.21
N THR A 74 6.56 -27.48 3.68
CA THR A 74 5.70 -28.46 3.03
C THR A 74 5.77 -29.79 3.77
N TRP A 75 4.68 -30.53 3.75
CA TRP A 75 4.62 -31.90 4.24
C TRP A 75 4.25 -32.86 3.11
N LYS A 76 4.76 -34.11 3.20
CA LYS A 76 4.47 -35.17 2.22
C LYS A 76 4.50 -36.55 2.90
N PHE A 77 3.57 -37.44 2.55
CA PHE A 77 3.63 -38.83 2.99
C PHE A 77 4.75 -39.61 2.29
N LEU A 78 5.46 -40.48 3.03
CA LEU A 78 6.55 -41.29 2.46
C LEU A 78 6.05 -42.45 1.60
N ASN A 79 4.89 -43.04 1.95
CA ASN A 79 4.32 -44.20 1.27
C ASN A 79 2.90 -43.87 0.78
N SER A 80 2.66 -43.93 -0.53
CA SER A 80 1.35 -43.66 -1.14
C SER A 80 0.46 -44.90 -1.31
N VAL A 81 0.83 -46.05 -0.74
CA VAL A 81 0.17 -47.33 -1.04
C VAL A 81 -0.03 -48.17 0.22
N ASN A 82 -1.29 -48.31 0.63
CA ASN A 82 -1.84 -49.28 1.58
C ASN A 82 -1.03 -49.54 2.85
N SER A 83 -1.14 -48.66 3.84
CA SER A 83 -0.88 -49.01 5.25
C SER A 83 -2.14 -48.74 6.07
N SER A 84 -2.45 -49.66 6.98
CA SER A 84 -3.64 -49.73 7.84
C SER A 84 -3.75 -48.56 8.83
N SER A 85 -4.00 -47.34 8.35
CA SER A 85 -4.26 -46.18 9.20
C SER A 85 -5.71 -46.19 9.67
N LYS A 86 -5.92 -46.19 10.99
CA LYS A 86 -7.25 -46.18 11.64
C LYS A 86 -8.09 -44.93 11.26
N PHE A 87 -7.44 -43.87 10.78
CA PHE A 87 -8.06 -42.64 10.30
C PHE A 87 -7.67 -42.40 8.82
N GLN A 88 -8.61 -42.56 7.90
CA GLN A 88 -8.43 -42.35 6.44
C GLN A 88 -8.78 -40.92 5.97
N ASP A 89 -8.97 -39.98 6.89
CA ASP A 89 -9.49 -38.63 6.56
C ASP A 89 -8.47 -37.71 5.86
N PHE A 90 -7.25 -38.19 5.57
CA PHE A 90 -6.23 -37.46 4.84
C PHE A 90 -6.43 -37.60 3.32
N GLN A 91 -7.18 -36.70 2.69
CA GLN A 91 -7.46 -36.77 1.24
C GLN A 91 -6.32 -36.26 0.33
N LYS A 92 -5.35 -35.50 0.87
CA LYS A 92 -4.23 -34.92 0.10
C LYS A 92 -2.90 -35.60 0.45
N GLU A 93 -2.09 -35.90 -0.56
CA GLU A 93 -0.76 -36.53 -0.39
C GLU A 93 0.34 -35.54 0.04
N ASN A 94 0.11 -34.24 -0.18
CA ASN A 94 1.01 -33.16 0.18
C ASN A 94 0.24 -31.89 0.56
N GLY A 95 0.90 -31.01 1.30
CA GLY A 95 0.33 -29.72 1.68
C GLY A 95 1.34 -28.78 2.32
N ASN A 96 0.85 -27.67 2.84
CA ASN A 96 1.67 -26.66 3.51
C ASN A 96 1.54 -26.79 5.03
N SER A 97 2.66 -26.63 5.74
CA SER A 97 2.70 -26.59 7.20
C SER A 97 3.38 -25.33 7.71
N VAL A 98 2.90 -24.85 8.85
CA VAL A 98 3.53 -23.77 9.62
C VAL A 98 3.85 -24.33 10.99
N VAL A 99 5.11 -24.21 11.41
CA VAL A 99 5.60 -24.71 12.70
C VAL A 99 6.13 -23.53 13.50
N GLU A 100 5.51 -23.22 14.62
CA GLU A 100 5.99 -22.19 15.55
C GLU A 100 6.73 -22.88 16.69
N LEU A 101 7.99 -22.49 16.92
CA LEU A 101 8.83 -23.03 17.97
C LEU A 101 9.28 -21.93 18.92
N VAL A 102 9.23 -22.22 20.21
CA VAL A 102 9.78 -21.40 21.29
C VAL A 102 10.76 -22.25 22.08
N ALA A 103 12.04 -21.92 21.99
CA ALA A 103 13.11 -22.65 22.65
C ALA A 103 13.63 -21.90 23.87
N VAL A 104 13.56 -22.53 25.04
CA VAL A 104 14.05 -22.01 26.32
C VAL A 104 15.26 -22.85 26.76
N PRO A 105 16.42 -22.23 27.06
CA PRO A 105 17.57 -22.97 27.54
C PRO A 105 17.28 -23.63 28.89
N THR A 106 17.68 -24.90 29.04
CA THR A 106 17.53 -25.62 30.30
C THR A 106 18.78 -25.49 31.18
N LYS A 107 18.71 -26.02 32.41
CA LYS A 107 19.89 -26.14 33.29
C LYS A 107 20.99 -27.04 32.71
N ILE A 108 20.65 -27.90 31.74
CA ILE A 108 21.61 -28.78 31.08
C ILE A 108 22.21 -28.06 29.89
N THR A 109 23.54 -27.91 29.88
CA THR A 109 24.27 -27.24 28.81
C THR A 109 24.05 -27.92 27.47
N GLY A 110 23.61 -27.15 26.45
CA GLY A 110 23.37 -27.67 25.10
C GLY A 110 21.99 -28.32 24.91
N VAL A 111 21.11 -28.27 25.90
CA VAL A 111 19.74 -28.80 25.82
C VAL A 111 18.75 -27.67 26.03
N HIS A 112 17.90 -27.42 25.04
CA HIS A 112 16.81 -26.45 25.13
C HIS A 112 15.48 -27.18 25.21
N TYR A 113 14.61 -26.74 26.12
CA TYR A 113 13.21 -27.15 26.13
C TYR A 113 12.49 -26.38 25.03
N VAL A 114 11.72 -27.07 24.21
CA VAL A 114 11.04 -26.49 23.06
C VAL A 114 9.56 -26.73 23.20
N GLN A 115 8.79 -25.65 23.21
CA GLN A 115 7.36 -25.68 23.06
C GLN A 115 7.02 -25.23 21.65
N GLY A 116 6.07 -25.89 21.00
CA GLY A 116 5.71 -25.53 19.64
C GLY A 116 4.28 -25.85 19.28
N VAL A 117 3.86 -25.28 18.16
CA VAL A 117 2.55 -25.51 17.58
C VAL A 117 2.76 -25.80 16.10
N VAL A 118 2.18 -26.88 15.60
CA VAL A 118 2.15 -27.18 14.16
C VAL A 118 0.75 -26.96 13.65
N VAL A 119 0.63 -26.13 12.63
CA VAL A 119 -0.61 -25.86 11.91
C VAL A 119 -0.50 -26.39 10.50
N PHE A 120 -1.26 -27.43 10.21
CA PHE A 120 -1.36 -27.96 8.87
C PHE A 120 -2.49 -27.27 8.11
N HIS A 121 -2.15 -26.67 6.98
CA HIS A 121 -3.11 -26.09 6.05
C HIS A 121 -3.47 -27.17 5.01
N ASP A 122 -4.75 -27.24 4.63
CA ASP A 122 -5.29 -28.14 3.59
C ASP A 122 -5.39 -29.64 3.93
N VAL A 123 -5.29 -30.04 5.20
CA VAL A 123 -5.36 -31.45 5.61
C VAL A 123 -6.79 -32.01 5.60
N PHE A 124 -7.77 -31.19 5.93
CA PHE A 124 -9.19 -31.57 5.97
C PHE A 124 -10.01 -30.55 5.16
N ASP A 125 -10.52 -30.94 3.98
CA ASP A 125 -11.45 -30.10 3.21
C ASP A 125 -12.85 -30.18 3.83
N ASN A 126 -13.07 -29.46 4.95
CA ASN A 126 -14.42 -29.11 5.36
C ASN A 126 -14.63 -27.63 5.10
N GLU A 127 -15.52 -27.33 4.14
CA GLU A 127 -15.90 -25.98 3.67
C GLU A 127 -16.34 -25.00 4.78
N GLN A 128 -16.45 -25.44 6.04
CA GLN A 128 -16.84 -24.64 7.20
C GLN A 128 -15.69 -24.26 8.15
N ASN A 129 -14.48 -24.79 8.01
CA ASN A 129 -13.36 -24.51 8.92
C ASN A 129 -12.15 -23.91 8.18
N VAL A 130 -12.10 -22.59 8.12
CA VAL A 130 -10.95 -21.80 7.61
C VAL A 130 -9.70 -21.89 8.54
N GLY A 131 -9.81 -22.60 9.67
CA GLY A 131 -8.69 -22.85 10.59
C GLY A 131 -8.09 -24.23 10.36
N GLY A 132 -6.84 -24.30 9.92
CA GLY A 132 -6.11 -25.55 9.73
C GLY A 132 -6.01 -26.39 11.01
N ALA A 133 -5.59 -27.65 10.86
CA ALA A 133 -5.40 -28.58 11.97
C ALA A 133 -4.23 -28.12 12.86
N GLN A 134 -4.52 -27.77 14.12
CA GLN A 134 -3.52 -27.29 15.08
C GLN A 134 -3.18 -28.39 16.09
N ILE A 135 -1.90 -28.75 16.21
CA ILE A 135 -1.38 -29.72 17.19
C ILE A 135 -0.36 -29.02 18.08
N ASN A 136 -0.54 -29.12 19.40
CA ASN A 136 0.41 -28.59 20.38
C ASN A 136 1.51 -29.62 20.66
N LEU A 137 2.75 -29.18 20.62
CA LEU A 137 3.93 -30.01 20.76
C LEU A 137 4.83 -29.52 21.90
N GLU A 138 5.43 -30.46 22.60
CA GLU A 138 6.47 -30.21 23.60
C GLU A 138 7.64 -31.15 23.37
N GLY A 139 8.85 -30.68 23.65
CA GLY A 139 10.01 -31.53 23.54
C GLY A 139 11.32 -30.82 23.79
N VAL A 140 12.38 -31.34 23.18
CA VAL A 140 13.74 -30.99 23.51
C VAL A 140 14.57 -30.84 22.24
N TYR A 141 15.38 -29.78 22.21
CA TYR A 141 16.40 -29.55 21.20
C TYR A 141 17.79 -29.75 21.79
N ILE A 142 18.55 -30.67 21.20
CA ILE A 142 19.93 -30.97 21.61
C ILE A 142 20.87 -30.31 20.61
N TRP A 143 21.37 -29.14 21.00
CA TRP A 143 22.20 -28.25 20.19
C TRP A 143 23.44 -28.93 19.59
N PRO A 144 24.27 -29.68 20.37
CA PRO A 144 25.47 -30.35 19.84
C PRO A 144 25.21 -31.32 18.68
N PHE A 145 24.04 -31.99 18.68
CA PHE A 145 23.66 -32.96 17.66
C PHE A 145 22.70 -32.38 16.62
N ARG A 146 22.25 -31.14 16.80
CA ARG A 146 21.26 -30.45 15.96
C ARG A 146 19.94 -31.21 15.82
N GLN A 147 19.60 -32.02 16.83
CA GLN A 147 18.41 -32.86 16.85
C GLN A 147 17.31 -32.18 17.67
N LEU A 148 16.14 -32.04 17.06
CA LEU A 148 14.90 -31.60 17.68
C LEU A 148 13.97 -32.80 17.78
N ARG A 149 13.48 -33.10 18.98
CA ARG A 149 12.43 -34.09 19.20
C ARG A 149 11.25 -33.42 19.86
N LEU A 150 10.06 -33.61 19.30
CA LEU A 150 8.81 -33.04 19.79
C LEU A 150 7.77 -34.16 19.91
N VAL A 151 6.92 -34.06 20.90
CA VAL A 151 5.82 -34.99 21.17
C VAL A 151 4.54 -34.18 21.34
N ALA A 152 3.41 -34.68 20.81
CA ALA A 152 2.14 -34.00 21.00
C ALA A 152 1.71 -34.03 22.47
N ASN A 153 1.35 -32.85 23.00
CA ASN A 153 0.78 -32.74 24.32
C ASN A 153 -0.72 -33.09 24.24
N SER A 154 -1.03 -34.38 24.46
CA SER A 154 -2.40 -34.84 24.67
C SER A 154 -2.86 -34.27 26.01
N GLY A 155 -3.61 -33.17 25.98
CA GLY A 155 -4.14 -32.47 27.16
C GLY A 155 -5.12 -33.31 27.96
N LYS A 156 -4.65 -34.41 28.56
CA LYS A 156 -5.37 -35.16 29.58
C LYS A 156 -5.53 -34.25 30.79
N GLU A 157 -6.68 -33.58 30.87
CA GLU A 157 -7.18 -33.10 32.15
C GLU A 157 -7.20 -34.33 33.08
N SER A 158 -6.34 -34.30 34.09
CA SER A 158 -6.36 -35.26 35.18
C SER A 158 -7.66 -35.06 35.96
N ASP A 159 -8.73 -35.73 35.53
CA ASP A 159 -9.88 -36.00 36.38
C ASP A 159 -9.37 -36.89 37.52
N SER A 160 -8.90 -36.26 38.59
CA SER A 160 -8.36 -36.92 39.78
C SER A 160 -9.17 -36.51 40.99
N GLY A 161 -10.36 -37.09 41.08
CA GLY A 161 -10.93 -37.44 42.37
C GLY A 161 -10.55 -38.89 42.69
N GLN A 162 -9.84 -39.07 43.80
CA GLN A 162 -9.68 -40.32 44.55
C GLN A 162 -8.48 -41.24 44.21
N GLU A 163 -7.46 -41.10 45.07
CA GLU A 163 -6.52 -42.07 45.64
C GLU A 163 -6.52 -43.52 45.07
N ASP A 164 -5.38 -44.06 44.62
CA ASP A 164 -4.39 -44.66 45.51
C ASP A 164 -3.14 -45.24 44.79
N ASN A 165 -2.02 -45.11 45.49
CA ASN A 165 -0.74 -45.82 45.42
C ASN A 165 -0.56 -46.98 44.42
N ASN A 166 0.25 -46.73 43.38
CA ASN A 166 1.29 -47.67 42.92
C ASN A 166 2.36 -46.93 42.09
N LEU A 167 3.54 -46.78 42.69
CA LEU A 167 4.76 -46.30 42.05
C LEU A 167 5.30 -47.34 41.07
N LEU A 168 5.36 -47.04 39.77
CA LEU A 168 6.47 -47.47 38.89
C LEU A 168 6.53 -46.69 37.55
N ALA A 169 7.58 -45.88 37.45
CA ALA A 169 8.39 -45.54 36.26
C ALA A 169 7.77 -44.89 35.02
N ASN A 170 7.83 -43.55 34.93
CA ASN A 170 8.39 -42.87 33.74
C ASN A 170 8.81 -41.41 34.07
N PRO A 171 10.09 -41.02 33.96
CA PRO A 171 10.58 -39.70 34.38
C PRO A 171 10.13 -38.51 33.50
N TYR A 172 9.35 -38.74 32.43
CA TYR A 172 8.85 -37.69 31.53
C TYR A 172 7.52 -37.05 31.97
N HIS A 173 6.85 -37.60 32.99
CA HIS A 173 5.52 -37.13 33.41
C HIS A 173 5.54 -35.95 34.40
N LEU A 174 6.73 -35.53 34.86
CA LEU A 174 6.90 -34.48 35.88
C LEU A 174 7.07 -33.05 35.30
N LEU A 175 7.17 -32.90 33.98
CA LEU A 175 7.31 -31.58 33.33
C LEU A 175 5.97 -30.92 32.94
N GLY A 176 4.88 -31.70 32.82
CA GLY A 176 3.56 -31.16 32.45
C GLY A 176 2.84 -30.36 33.55
N ILE A 177 3.26 -30.49 34.81
CA ILE A 177 2.55 -29.90 35.97
C ILE A 177 2.87 -28.40 36.17
N PHE A 178 3.92 -27.85 35.53
CA PHE A 178 4.32 -26.45 35.72
C PHE A 178 3.86 -25.47 34.61
N SER A 179 3.13 -25.95 33.59
CA SER A 179 2.71 -25.17 32.41
C SER A 179 1.36 -24.44 32.58
N SER A 180 0.49 -24.89 33.49
CA SER A 180 -0.92 -24.45 33.54
C SER A 180 -1.18 -23.10 34.26
N GLN A 181 -0.16 -22.41 34.79
CA GLN A 181 -0.38 -21.23 35.64
C GLN A 181 -0.06 -19.86 35.02
N VAL A 182 0.29 -19.72 33.73
CA VAL A 182 0.77 -18.42 33.18
C VAL A 182 -0.08 -17.78 32.07
N PHE A 183 -1.13 -18.42 31.54
CA PHE A 183 -2.00 -17.76 30.54
C PHE A 183 -3.49 -17.99 30.79
N GLN A 184 -4.16 -16.99 31.39
CA GLN A 184 -5.62 -16.87 31.39
C GLN A 184 -6.08 -16.17 30.11
N GLU A 185 -6.46 -16.96 29.10
CA GLU A 185 -7.39 -16.52 28.06
C GLU A 185 -8.82 -17.02 28.39
N SER A 186 -9.83 -16.22 28.02
CA SER A 186 -11.22 -16.43 28.45
C SER A 186 -11.85 -17.74 27.93
N PRO A 187 -12.73 -18.41 28.70
CA PRO A 187 -13.03 -19.84 28.51
C PRO A 187 -14.14 -20.14 27.50
N ARG A 188 -14.96 -19.15 27.12
CA ARG A 188 -16.30 -19.42 26.57
C ARG A 188 -16.33 -19.68 25.07
N ASP A 189 -15.43 -19.10 24.28
CA ASP A 189 -15.40 -19.31 22.81
C ASP A 189 -14.61 -20.56 22.38
N ARG A 190 -13.76 -21.13 23.24
CA ARG A 190 -13.03 -22.39 22.95
C ARG A 190 -13.92 -23.63 23.05
N ILE A 191 -14.96 -23.61 23.90
CA ILE A 191 -15.73 -24.82 24.24
C ILE A 191 -16.63 -25.30 23.10
N LEU A 192 -17.14 -24.38 22.26
CA LEU A 192 -18.05 -24.74 21.17
C LEU A 192 -17.29 -25.23 19.92
N LYS A 193 -16.10 -24.69 19.64
CA LYS A 193 -15.23 -25.15 18.52
C LYS A 193 -14.48 -26.46 18.82
N ARG A 194 -14.28 -26.83 20.09
CA ARG A 194 -13.54 -28.04 20.51
C ARG A 194 -14.29 -29.36 20.32
N LYS A 195 -15.62 -29.34 20.22
CA LYS A 195 -16.44 -30.57 20.32
C LYS A 195 -16.64 -31.35 19.00
N LEU A 196 -16.19 -30.85 17.85
CA LEU A 196 -16.45 -31.49 16.55
C LEU A 196 -15.26 -31.40 15.57
N SER A 197 -14.04 -31.75 16.01
CA SER A 197 -12.92 -31.96 15.08
C SER A 197 -12.38 -33.40 15.18
N PRO A 198 -12.21 -34.13 14.05
CA PRO A 198 -11.67 -35.50 14.04
C PRO A 198 -10.24 -35.59 14.62
N ILE A 199 -9.53 -34.47 14.70
CA ILE A 199 -8.21 -34.34 15.31
C ILE A 199 -8.23 -34.64 16.82
N ASN A 200 -9.33 -34.32 17.52
CA ASN A 200 -9.43 -34.51 18.97
C ASN A 200 -9.61 -35.98 19.38
N GLU A 201 -10.09 -36.85 18.48
CA GLU A 201 -10.06 -38.31 18.69
C GLU A 201 -8.67 -38.88 18.39
N MET A 202 -8.00 -38.36 17.35
CA MET A 202 -6.63 -38.75 17.01
C MET A 202 -5.65 -38.41 18.14
N GLU A 203 -5.72 -37.22 18.74
CA GLU A 203 -4.89 -36.80 19.89
C GLU A 203 -5.09 -37.65 21.16
N LYS A 204 -6.21 -38.37 21.28
CA LYS A 204 -6.51 -39.22 22.45
C LYS A 204 -5.99 -40.66 22.30
N HIS A 205 -5.89 -41.16 21.06
CA HIS A 205 -5.58 -42.55 20.78
C HIS A 205 -4.23 -42.76 20.07
N CYS A 206 -3.59 -41.69 19.63
CA CYS A 206 -2.35 -41.74 18.86
C CYS A 206 -1.28 -40.88 19.52
N ASN A 207 -0.10 -41.46 19.75
CA ASN A 207 1.08 -40.71 20.15
C ASN A 207 1.71 -40.13 18.89
N ILE A 208 1.91 -38.82 18.84
CA ILE A 208 2.56 -38.16 17.71
C ILE A 208 3.96 -37.75 18.14
N GLU A 209 4.97 -38.23 17.43
CA GLU A 209 6.38 -37.85 17.61
C GLU A 209 6.90 -37.18 16.34
N ILE A 210 7.66 -36.10 16.49
CA ILE A 210 8.37 -35.42 15.41
C ILE A 210 9.85 -35.43 15.73
N ALA A 211 10.62 -36.10 14.89
CA ALA A 211 12.08 -36.09 14.91
C ALA A 211 12.59 -35.22 13.76
N ALA A 212 13.27 -34.11 14.08
CA ALA A 212 13.77 -33.17 13.08
C ALA A 212 15.24 -32.81 13.29
N GLN A 213 15.92 -32.51 12.19
CA GLN A 213 17.27 -31.99 12.16
C GLN A 213 17.25 -30.52 11.73
N ILE A 214 17.94 -29.67 12.50
CA ILE A 214 18.04 -28.23 12.21
C ILE A 214 19.41 -27.92 11.61
N SER A 215 19.42 -27.35 10.42
CA SER A 215 20.63 -26.88 9.75
C SER A 215 20.59 -25.36 9.56
N ARG A 216 21.76 -24.71 9.53
CA ARG A 216 21.87 -23.28 9.22
C ARG A 216 22.07 -23.13 7.73
N VAL A 217 21.21 -22.36 7.07
CA VAL A 217 21.35 -22.00 5.66
C VAL A 217 22.31 -20.81 5.58
N ALA A 218 23.44 -20.98 4.89
CA ALA A 218 24.38 -19.90 4.67
C ALA A 218 23.75 -18.83 3.76
N SER A 219 23.63 -17.61 4.26
CA SER A 219 23.19 -16.46 3.48
C SER A 219 24.34 -15.96 2.60
N ASN A 220 24.12 -15.78 1.30
CA ASN A 220 25.07 -15.09 0.43
C ASN A 220 25.37 -13.67 0.97
N GLU A 221 26.66 -13.39 1.09
CA GLU A 221 27.44 -12.29 1.72
C GLU A 221 26.94 -10.82 1.73
N ASN A 222 25.67 -10.46 1.54
CA ASN A 222 25.26 -9.03 1.48
C ASN A 222 24.10 -8.58 2.38
N ASN A 223 23.59 -9.42 3.28
CA ASN A 223 22.62 -8.99 4.30
C ASN A 223 23.10 -9.46 5.67
N GLY A 224 23.33 -8.50 6.57
CA GLY A 224 24.00 -8.72 7.85
C GLY A 224 23.49 -9.93 8.65
N ASP A 225 24.43 -10.66 9.24
CA ASP A 225 24.36 -11.71 10.26
C ASP A 225 22.97 -12.10 10.77
N LYS A 226 22.14 -12.70 9.91
CA LYS A 226 20.88 -13.31 10.35
C LYS A 226 20.81 -14.74 9.85
N ASN A 227 20.85 -15.65 10.82
CA ASN A 227 20.89 -17.09 10.59
C ASN A 227 19.51 -17.55 10.15
N TYR A 228 19.42 -18.08 8.93
CA TYR A 228 18.26 -18.84 8.50
C TYR A 228 18.44 -20.28 8.94
N TYR A 229 17.40 -20.86 9.53
CA TYR A 229 17.37 -22.26 9.93
C TYR A 229 16.46 -23.04 9.00
N HIS A 230 16.94 -24.19 8.57
CA HIS A 230 16.20 -25.17 7.81
C HIS A 230 15.93 -26.38 8.69
N MET A 231 14.66 -26.76 8.77
CA MET A 231 14.16 -27.88 9.56
C MET A 231 13.71 -28.95 8.58
N GLU A 232 14.35 -30.11 8.65
CA GLU A 232 13.90 -31.31 7.97
C GLU A 232 13.58 -32.36 9.03
N GLY A 233 12.40 -32.94 9.00
CA GLY A 233 11.99 -33.90 10.02
C GLY A 233 10.98 -34.91 9.54
N LEU A 234 10.80 -35.93 10.35
CA LEU A 234 9.85 -37.01 10.16
C LEU A 234 8.85 -36.97 11.31
N MET A 235 7.57 -36.97 10.97
CA MET A 235 6.47 -37.12 11.92
C MET A 235 5.93 -38.53 11.83
N GLU A 236 5.97 -39.23 12.94
CA GLU A 236 5.51 -40.60 13.11
C GLU A 236 4.40 -40.63 14.15
N SER A 237 3.51 -41.60 14.04
CA SER A 237 2.44 -41.77 15.02
C SER A 237 2.31 -43.23 15.44
N PRO A 238 3.17 -43.70 16.35
CA PRO A 238 3.04 -45.03 16.92
C PRO A 238 1.69 -45.16 17.64
N GLY A 239 1.01 -46.29 17.41
CA GLY A 239 -0.21 -46.63 18.11
C GLY A 239 0.01 -46.87 19.61
N VAL A 240 -1.00 -46.57 20.43
CA VAL A 240 -0.97 -46.86 21.87
C VAL A 240 -1.42 -48.31 22.08
N GLY A 241 -0.51 -49.27 21.90
CA GLY A 241 -0.76 -50.72 22.11
C GLY A 241 -0.36 -51.59 20.93
N ASP A 242 -0.96 -52.78 20.82
CA ASP A 242 -0.78 -53.75 19.71
C ASP A 242 -1.58 -53.35 18.44
N ASP A 243 -2.32 -52.23 18.53
CA ASP A 243 -2.96 -51.56 17.40
C ASP A 243 -1.88 -50.74 16.69
N GLY A 244 -1.50 -51.14 15.47
CA GLY A 244 -0.42 -50.53 14.67
C GLY A 244 -0.52 -49.01 14.42
N ASP A 245 0.38 -48.49 13.58
CA ASP A 245 0.55 -47.05 13.37
C ASP A 245 -0.74 -46.32 12.95
N CYS A 246 -1.00 -45.16 13.57
CA CYS A 246 -2.23 -44.41 13.31
C CYS A 246 -2.26 -43.80 11.90
N PHE A 247 -1.12 -43.33 11.41
CA PHE A 247 -0.94 -42.80 10.05
C PHE A 247 0.48 -43.04 9.55
N SER A 248 0.65 -43.10 8.23
CA SER A 248 1.94 -43.30 7.57
C SER A 248 2.89 -42.13 7.81
N PRO A 249 4.21 -42.37 7.95
CA PRO A 249 5.17 -41.33 8.29
C PRO A 249 5.15 -40.15 7.31
N LEU A 250 5.20 -38.95 7.88
CA LEU A 250 5.09 -37.66 7.20
C LEU A 250 6.47 -36.97 7.19
N LEU A 251 6.98 -36.66 6.00
CA LEU A 251 8.17 -35.83 5.85
C LEU A 251 7.79 -34.35 5.98
N LEU A 252 8.44 -33.64 6.89
CA LEU A 252 8.29 -32.21 7.14
C LEU A 252 9.55 -31.48 6.67
N ASN A 253 9.38 -30.52 5.77
CA ASN A 253 10.46 -29.66 5.32
C ASN A 253 10.05 -28.20 5.50
N ALA A 254 10.74 -27.45 6.36
CA ALA A 254 10.39 -26.07 6.68
C ALA A 254 11.61 -25.14 6.80
N THR A 255 11.40 -23.85 6.53
CA THR A 255 12.43 -22.81 6.62
C THR A 255 11.99 -21.71 7.57
N SER A 256 12.92 -21.21 8.40
CA SER A 256 12.63 -20.18 9.38
C SER A 256 12.32 -18.84 8.72
N VAL A 257 11.24 -18.20 9.14
CA VAL A 257 10.84 -16.84 8.76
C VAL A 257 11.09 -15.92 9.94
N ASN A 258 12.01 -14.96 9.80
CA ASN A 258 12.28 -13.99 10.85
C ASN A 258 11.20 -12.89 10.85
N VAL A 259 10.26 -13.01 11.80
CA VAL A 259 9.13 -12.08 11.96
C VAL A 259 9.60 -10.68 12.44
N GLU A 260 10.67 -10.61 13.24
CA GLU A 260 11.22 -9.33 13.73
C GLU A 260 11.79 -8.46 12.60
N VAL A 261 12.47 -9.07 11.62
CA VAL A 261 12.95 -8.36 10.42
C VAL A 261 11.78 -7.78 9.63
N TYR A 262 10.68 -8.52 9.55
CA TYR A 262 9.48 -8.08 8.86
C TYR A 262 8.83 -6.89 9.56
N TYR A 263 8.71 -6.95 10.89
CA TYR A 263 8.18 -5.85 11.71
C TYR A 263 9.06 -4.60 11.65
N ASN A 264 10.38 -4.74 11.75
CA ASN A 264 11.29 -3.60 11.62
C ASN A 264 11.19 -2.92 10.24
N LYS A 265 11.03 -3.70 9.16
CA LYS A 265 10.78 -3.14 7.82
C LYS A 265 9.44 -2.42 7.73
N ALA A 266 8.39 -2.96 8.36
CA ALA A 266 7.08 -2.33 8.43
C ALA A 266 7.14 -0.98 9.17
N VAL A 267 7.81 -0.94 10.32
CA VAL A 267 7.99 0.28 11.11
C VAL A 267 8.76 1.33 10.30
N ASN A 268 9.87 0.96 9.67
CA ASN A 268 10.64 1.89 8.82
C ASN A 268 9.81 2.45 7.66
N TYR A 269 8.97 1.62 7.05
CA TYR A 269 8.02 2.07 6.04
C TYR A 269 7.01 3.08 6.60
N THR A 270 6.41 2.81 7.76
CA THR A 270 5.45 3.74 8.38
C THR A 270 6.10 5.07 8.76
N LEU A 271 7.35 5.07 9.24
CA LEU A 271 8.14 6.28 9.50
C LEU A 271 8.40 7.11 8.23
N MET A 272 8.68 6.45 7.11
CA MET A 272 8.79 7.14 5.82
C MET A 272 7.45 7.79 5.44
N VAL A 273 6.34 7.05 5.57
CA VAL A 273 5.00 7.56 5.23
C VAL A 273 4.58 8.73 6.10
N THR A 274 4.84 8.69 7.42
CA THR A 274 4.54 9.81 8.33
C THR A 274 5.36 11.05 7.96
N PHE A 275 6.66 10.90 7.72
CA PHE A 275 7.53 12.00 7.29
C PHE A 275 7.08 12.62 5.97
N VAL A 276 6.76 11.79 4.98
CA VAL A 276 6.24 12.24 3.68
C VAL A 276 4.91 12.96 3.83
N SER A 277 4.01 12.47 4.69
CA SER A 277 2.71 13.09 4.94
C SER A 277 2.86 14.46 5.62
N PHE A 278 3.80 14.59 6.56
CA PHE A 278 4.13 15.87 7.17
C PHE A 278 4.66 16.88 6.14
N LEU A 279 5.57 16.46 5.25
CA LEU A 279 6.06 17.31 4.17
C LEU A 279 4.94 17.74 3.21
N GLN A 280 3.99 16.85 2.91
CA GLN A 280 2.80 17.17 2.11
C GLN A 280 1.94 18.26 2.75
N VAL A 281 1.75 18.24 4.08
CA VAL A 281 1.05 19.31 4.80
C VAL A 281 1.76 20.65 4.61
N LEU A 282 3.08 20.70 4.79
CA LEU A 282 3.85 21.95 4.63
C LEU A 282 3.75 22.51 3.21
N LEU A 283 3.82 21.65 2.20
CA LEU A 283 3.67 22.03 0.80
C LEU A 283 2.26 22.55 0.51
N LEU A 284 1.22 21.89 1.02
CA LEU A 284 -0.17 22.33 0.88
C LEU A 284 -0.40 23.70 1.53
N ILE A 285 0.10 23.93 2.74
CA ILE A 285 -0.01 25.23 3.41
C ILE A 285 0.62 26.34 2.56
N ARG A 286 1.84 26.11 2.06
CA ARG A 286 2.54 27.09 1.21
C ARG A 286 1.78 27.37 -0.09
N GLN A 287 1.15 26.36 -0.68
CA GLN A 287 0.33 26.52 -1.87
C GLN A 287 -0.98 27.28 -1.58
N MET A 288 -1.63 27.02 -0.45
CA MET A 288 -2.81 27.76 -0.01
C MET A 288 -2.50 29.24 0.22
N GLU A 289 -1.33 29.56 0.79
CA GLU A 289 -0.87 30.93 0.98
C GLU A 289 -0.58 31.64 -0.35
N HIS A 290 0.09 30.96 -1.29
CA HIS A 290 0.32 31.50 -2.64
C HIS A 290 -0.99 31.79 -3.39
N GLY A 291 -2.01 30.95 -3.17
CA GLY A 291 -3.34 31.09 -3.76
C GLY A 291 -4.35 31.83 -2.89
N ASN A 292 -3.94 32.61 -1.88
CA ASN A 292 -4.86 33.21 -0.91
C ASN A 292 -5.81 34.28 -1.53
N THR A 293 -5.47 34.84 -2.69
CA THR A 293 -6.38 35.75 -3.42
C THR A 293 -7.49 34.97 -4.11
N GLN A 294 -8.68 35.58 -4.25
CA GLN A 294 -9.82 34.98 -4.95
C GLN A 294 -9.46 34.63 -6.41
N SER A 295 -8.78 35.53 -7.10
CA SER A 295 -8.26 35.31 -8.47
C SER A 295 -7.23 34.17 -8.53
N GLY A 296 -6.37 34.02 -7.51
CA GLY A 296 -5.35 32.99 -7.42
C GLY A 296 -5.94 31.61 -7.22
N ALA A 297 -6.81 31.45 -6.22
CA ALA A 297 -7.52 30.19 -5.95
C ALA A 297 -8.40 29.75 -7.12
N ALA A 298 -9.09 30.66 -7.83
CA ALA A 298 -9.97 30.34 -8.96
C ALA A 298 -9.22 29.79 -10.20
N LYS A 299 -7.90 30.00 -10.28
CA LYS A 299 -7.04 29.46 -11.36
C LYS A 299 -6.69 27.99 -11.15
N VAL A 300 -6.86 27.46 -9.93
CA VAL A 300 -6.52 26.09 -9.56
C VAL A 300 -7.70 25.16 -9.86
N SER A 301 -7.40 23.98 -10.39
CA SER A 301 -8.39 22.98 -10.77
C SER A 301 -8.90 22.23 -9.52
N ILE A 302 -10.22 22.30 -9.30
CA ILE A 302 -10.89 21.55 -8.23
C ILE A 302 -10.72 20.02 -8.40
N VAL A 303 -10.64 19.54 -9.64
CA VAL A 303 -10.52 18.10 -9.95
C VAL A 303 -9.14 17.57 -9.58
N MET A 304 -8.08 18.35 -9.81
CA MET A 304 -6.71 17.96 -9.42
C MET A 304 -6.60 17.72 -7.91
N ILE A 305 -7.05 18.68 -7.09
CA ILE A 305 -6.99 18.55 -5.63
C ILE A 305 -7.94 17.45 -5.15
N GLY A 306 -9.12 17.32 -5.77
CA GLY A 306 -10.08 16.26 -5.43
C GLY A 306 -9.51 14.86 -5.66
N GLN A 307 -8.81 14.65 -6.78
CA GLN A 307 -8.15 13.40 -7.08
C GLN A 307 -7.00 13.08 -6.10
N GLN A 308 -6.23 14.08 -5.68
CA GLN A 308 -5.20 13.93 -4.66
C GLN A 308 -5.78 13.51 -3.30
N ALA A 309 -6.92 14.10 -2.91
CA ALA A 309 -7.65 13.77 -1.68
C ALA A 309 -8.25 12.37 -1.69
N ILE A 310 -8.78 11.92 -2.82
CA ILE A 310 -9.26 10.56 -2.98
C ILE A 310 -8.11 9.56 -2.81
N MET A 311 -6.95 9.83 -3.42
CA MET A 311 -5.77 8.97 -3.24
C MET A 311 -5.29 8.90 -1.79
N ASP A 312 -5.22 10.03 -1.08
CA ASP A 312 -4.80 10.02 0.33
C ASP A 312 -5.83 9.36 1.25
N ALA A 313 -7.12 9.47 0.93
CA ALA A 313 -8.16 8.73 1.63
C ALA A 313 -8.00 7.21 1.45
N TYR A 314 -7.71 6.73 0.23
CA TYR A 314 -7.41 5.30 0.01
C TYR A 314 -6.16 4.84 0.76
N LEU A 315 -5.08 5.63 0.72
CA LEU A 315 -3.88 5.31 1.48
C LEU A 315 -4.15 5.31 2.99
N CYS A 316 -4.94 6.24 3.51
CA CYS A 316 -5.35 6.27 4.91
C CYS A 316 -6.11 4.99 5.29
N LEU A 317 -7.09 4.58 4.48
CA LEU A 317 -7.86 3.36 4.72
C LEU A 317 -6.97 2.11 4.69
N LEU A 318 -6.05 2.01 3.72
CA LEU A 318 -5.13 0.88 3.61
C LEU A 318 -4.22 0.77 4.84
N HIS A 319 -3.65 1.88 5.32
CA HIS A 319 -2.80 1.83 6.52
C HIS A 319 -3.62 1.49 7.78
N LEU A 320 -4.83 2.04 7.90
CA LEU A 320 -5.72 1.72 9.02
C LEU A 320 -6.10 0.23 9.03
N THR A 321 -6.47 -0.35 7.88
CA THR A 321 -6.80 -1.78 7.80
C THR A 321 -5.60 -2.66 8.04
N ALA A 322 -4.42 -2.30 7.52
CA ALA A 322 -3.17 -3.03 7.79
C ALA A 322 -2.81 -3.02 9.29
N GLY A 323 -3.03 -1.90 9.98
CA GLY A 323 -2.82 -1.80 11.42
C GLY A 323 -3.81 -2.65 12.23
N ILE A 324 -5.07 -2.72 11.82
CA ILE A 324 -6.11 -3.54 12.48
C ILE A 324 -5.82 -5.04 12.29
N LEU A 325 -5.32 -5.46 11.12
CA LEU A 325 -5.02 -6.86 10.83
C LEU A 325 -3.78 -7.38 11.56
N VAL A 326 -2.86 -6.49 11.98
CA VAL A 326 -1.60 -6.87 12.64
C VAL A 326 -1.46 -6.06 13.93
N GLU A 327 -2.02 -6.58 15.02
CA GLU A 327 -2.09 -5.91 16.33
C GLU A 327 -0.73 -5.40 16.82
N SER A 328 0.33 -6.17 16.62
CA SER A 328 1.71 -5.82 17.01
C SER A 328 2.26 -4.56 16.30
N LEU A 329 1.69 -4.20 15.15
CA LEU A 329 2.08 -3.03 14.35
C LEU A 329 1.04 -1.90 14.36
N PHE A 330 -0.05 -2.06 15.11
CA PHE A 330 -1.18 -1.14 15.12
C PHE A 330 -0.74 0.31 15.35
N ASN A 331 0.08 0.57 16.37
CA ASN A 331 0.55 1.92 16.71
C ASN A 331 1.31 2.59 15.55
N ALA A 332 2.17 1.84 14.87
CA ALA A 332 2.98 2.35 13.76
C ALA A 332 2.10 2.70 12.54
N PHE A 333 1.17 1.81 12.17
CA PHE A 333 0.27 2.05 11.04
C PHE A 333 -0.83 3.09 11.35
N ALA A 334 -1.34 3.13 12.59
CA ALA A 334 -2.33 4.10 13.03
C ALA A 334 -1.77 5.53 13.01
N THR A 335 -0.51 5.74 13.38
CA THR A 335 0.13 7.07 13.28
C THR A 335 0.27 7.51 11.83
N ALA A 336 0.70 6.63 10.92
CA ALA A 336 0.73 6.92 9.48
C ALA A 336 -0.66 7.25 8.91
N ALA A 337 -1.68 6.47 9.29
CA ALA A 337 -3.07 6.71 8.89
C ALA A 337 -3.59 8.05 9.43
N PHE A 338 -3.28 8.41 10.68
CA PHE A 338 -3.68 9.67 11.28
C PHE A 338 -3.13 10.89 10.52
N PHE A 339 -1.84 10.89 10.17
CA PHE A 339 -1.28 11.99 9.38
C PHE A 339 -1.89 12.08 7.98
N LYS A 340 -2.17 10.94 7.33
CA LYS A 340 -2.90 10.92 6.05
C LYS A 340 -4.33 11.42 6.19
N PHE A 341 -5.02 11.03 7.26
CA PHE A 341 -6.34 11.54 7.58
C PHE A 341 -6.35 13.06 7.71
N VAL A 342 -5.38 13.63 8.44
CA VAL A 342 -5.23 15.08 8.56
C VAL A 342 -4.98 15.75 7.21
N VAL A 343 -4.14 15.16 6.34
CA VAL A 343 -3.86 15.70 4.99
C VAL A 343 -5.16 15.81 4.19
N PHE A 344 -5.89 14.69 4.00
CA PHE A 344 -7.04 14.71 3.10
C PHE A 344 -8.26 15.38 3.72
N SER A 345 -8.59 15.11 4.98
CA SER A 345 -9.86 15.55 5.60
C SER A 345 -9.84 17.01 6.05
N ILE A 346 -8.66 17.56 6.38
CA ILE A 346 -8.53 18.93 6.87
C ILE A 346 -7.94 19.83 5.79
N PHE A 347 -6.70 19.57 5.35
CA PHE A 347 -5.97 20.50 4.49
C PHE A 347 -6.51 20.50 3.05
N GLU A 348 -6.63 19.33 2.41
CA GLU A 348 -7.09 19.24 1.02
C GLU A 348 -8.57 19.61 0.90
N MET A 349 -9.42 19.18 1.84
CA MET A 349 -10.83 19.62 1.91
C MET A 349 -10.96 21.12 2.09
N ARG A 350 -10.21 21.73 3.01
CA ARG A 350 -10.22 23.19 3.19
C ARG A 350 -9.78 23.90 1.92
N TYR A 351 -8.80 23.36 1.20
CA TYR A 351 -8.34 23.95 -0.05
C TYR A 351 -9.37 23.81 -1.18
N LEU A 352 -10.04 22.65 -1.30
CA LEU A 352 -11.17 22.47 -2.22
C LEU A 352 -12.27 23.50 -2.00
N LEU A 353 -12.61 23.79 -0.74
CA LEU A 353 -13.61 24.80 -0.39
C LEU A 353 -13.15 26.22 -0.73
N ALA A 354 -11.87 26.53 -0.51
CA ALA A 354 -11.31 27.82 -0.89
C ALA A 354 -11.38 28.03 -2.41
N ILE A 355 -11.01 27.03 -3.21
CA ILE A 355 -11.09 27.06 -4.69
C ILE A 355 -12.53 27.18 -5.17
N TRP A 356 -13.43 26.37 -4.58
CA TRP A 356 -14.85 26.39 -4.93
C TRP A 356 -15.49 27.74 -4.65
N LYS A 357 -15.24 28.32 -3.47
CA LYS A 357 -15.72 29.66 -3.09
C LYS A 357 -15.15 30.74 -4.01
N ALA A 358 -13.87 30.63 -4.38
CA ALA A 358 -13.23 31.57 -5.29
C ALA A 358 -13.83 31.56 -6.70
N THR A 359 -14.37 30.42 -7.13
CA THR A 359 -14.99 30.25 -8.46
C THR A 359 -16.44 30.78 -8.50
N ARG A 360 -17.11 30.94 -7.36
CA ARG A 360 -18.49 31.41 -7.25
C ARG A 360 -18.60 32.60 -6.28
N PRO A 361 -18.44 33.83 -6.77
CA PRO A 361 -18.64 34.99 -5.90
C PRO A 361 -20.10 35.10 -5.48
N SER A 362 -20.35 35.01 -4.17
CA SER A 362 -21.71 35.06 -3.61
C SER A 362 -22.26 36.49 -3.65
N ASN A 363 -23.51 36.63 -4.09
CA ASN A 363 -24.29 37.84 -3.87
C ASN A 363 -24.51 38.03 -2.35
N SER A 364 -24.36 39.26 -1.86
CA SER A 364 -24.01 39.60 -0.46
C SER A 364 -25.11 39.42 0.61
N GLY A 365 -25.86 38.31 0.63
CA GLY A 365 -26.89 38.07 1.65
C GLY A 365 -27.29 36.61 1.92
N GLU A 366 -27.28 35.74 0.91
CA GLU A 366 -27.78 34.35 1.03
C GLU A 366 -26.66 33.29 1.22
N GLY A 367 -25.45 33.76 1.56
CA GLY A 367 -24.21 33.00 1.38
C GLY A 367 -24.04 31.78 2.28
N TRP A 368 -24.50 31.82 3.53
CA TRP A 368 -24.17 30.77 4.51
C TRP A 368 -24.95 29.47 4.31
N GLU A 369 -26.27 29.53 4.18
CA GLU A 369 -27.09 28.33 3.95
C GLU A 369 -26.81 27.71 2.57
N THR A 370 -26.59 28.56 1.57
CA THR A 370 -26.14 28.13 0.23
C THR A 370 -24.78 27.44 0.32
N MET A 371 -23.83 28.00 1.07
CA MET A 371 -22.52 27.40 1.28
C MET A 371 -22.63 26.06 2.03
N ARG A 372 -23.47 25.94 3.06
CA ARG A 372 -23.69 24.70 3.80
C ARG A 372 -24.27 23.61 2.90
N ARG A 373 -25.27 23.92 2.08
CA ARG A 373 -25.87 22.95 1.14
C ARG A 373 -24.87 22.46 0.10
N GLU A 374 -24.06 23.36 -0.43
CA GLU A 374 -23.04 23.03 -1.43
C GLU A 374 -21.86 22.28 -0.81
N LEU A 375 -21.49 22.59 0.44
CA LEU A 375 -20.53 21.85 1.23
C LEU A 375 -20.97 20.38 1.40
N SER A 376 -22.23 20.17 1.78
CA SER A 376 -22.81 18.82 1.88
C SER A 376 -22.78 18.09 0.54
N PHE A 377 -23.01 18.78 -0.58
CA PHE A 377 -22.94 18.20 -1.92
C PHE A 377 -21.50 17.85 -2.35
N LEU A 378 -20.52 18.68 -1.98
CA LEU A 378 -19.10 18.38 -2.21
C LEU A 378 -18.66 17.15 -1.43
N TYR A 379 -19.04 17.05 -0.15
CA TYR A 379 -18.74 15.88 0.68
C TYR A 379 -19.46 14.63 0.21
N SER A 380 -20.75 14.72 -0.13
CA SER A 380 -21.49 13.54 -0.63
C SER A 380 -20.90 13.01 -1.94
N ARG A 381 -20.46 13.90 -2.85
CA ARG A 381 -19.73 13.50 -4.06
C ARG A 381 -18.37 12.88 -3.73
N PHE A 382 -17.62 13.46 -2.80
CA PHE A 382 -16.35 12.90 -2.37
C PHE A 382 -16.51 11.49 -1.82
N TYR A 383 -17.42 11.28 -0.87
CA TYR A 383 -17.67 9.97 -0.27
C TYR A 383 -18.29 8.98 -1.26
N GLY A 384 -19.14 9.45 -2.17
CA GLY A 384 -19.69 8.63 -3.24
C GLY A 384 -18.60 8.13 -4.21
N ILE A 385 -17.66 8.99 -4.60
CA ILE A 385 -16.50 8.61 -5.42
C ILE A 385 -15.58 7.69 -4.64
N LEU A 386 -15.34 7.97 -3.36
CA LEU A 386 -14.51 7.12 -2.49
C LEU A 386 -15.08 5.70 -2.43
N LEU A 387 -16.36 5.55 -2.06
CA LEU A 387 -17.03 4.25 -1.94
C LEU A 387 -17.12 3.53 -3.30
N GLY A 388 -17.53 4.26 -4.36
CA GLY A 388 -17.60 3.71 -5.71
C GLY A 388 -16.24 3.23 -6.21
N GLY A 389 -15.16 3.96 -5.91
CA GLY A 389 -13.81 3.54 -6.28
C GLY A 389 -13.29 2.35 -5.46
N ILE A 390 -13.75 2.12 -4.22
CA ILE A 390 -13.46 0.85 -3.49
C ILE A 390 -14.06 -0.33 -4.27
N LEU A 391 -15.32 -0.21 -4.70
CA LEU A 391 -16.00 -1.25 -5.47
C LEU A 391 -15.31 -1.51 -6.82
N ILE A 392 -14.93 -0.46 -7.54
CA ILE A 392 -14.18 -0.57 -8.81
C ILE A 392 -12.83 -1.23 -8.57
N MET A 393 -12.10 -0.84 -7.52
CA MET A 393 -10.80 -1.42 -7.20
C MET A 393 -10.92 -2.90 -6.83
N TYR A 394 -12.00 -3.30 -6.15
CA TYR A 394 -12.29 -4.69 -5.82
C TYR A 394 -12.60 -5.51 -7.08
N GLU A 395 -13.54 -5.06 -7.91
CA GLU A 395 -13.96 -5.78 -9.11
C GLU A 395 -12.81 -5.89 -10.14
N PHE A 396 -12.13 -4.77 -10.39
CA PHE A 396 -11.07 -4.67 -11.40
C PHE A 396 -9.66 -4.85 -10.81
N HIS A 397 -9.50 -5.64 -9.73
CA HIS A 397 -8.20 -5.89 -9.11
C HIS A 397 -7.15 -6.51 -10.04
N ASN A 398 -7.55 -7.16 -11.14
CA ASN A 398 -6.63 -7.63 -12.18
C ASN A 398 -5.97 -6.48 -12.98
N TYR A 399 -6.58 -5.30 -12.97
CA TYR A 399 -6.15 -4.10 -13.69
C TYR A 399 -5.53 -3.05 -12.75
N MET A 400 -4.89 -3.47 -11.65
CA MET A 400 -4.32 -2.56 -10.66
C MET A 400 -3.29 -1.57 -11.22
N ARG A 401 -2.42 -1.99 -12.15
CA ARG A 401 -1.39 -1.11 -12.75
C ARG A 401 -2.01 0.07 -13.53
N PRO A 402 -2.95 -0.13 -14.48
CA PRO A 402 -3.59 0.99 -15.16
C PRO A 402 -4.48 1.83 -14.23
N ILE A 403 -5.14 1.23 -13.24
CA ILE A 403 -5.90 1.99 -12.22
C ILE A 403 -4.97 2.93 -11.45
N LEU A 404 -3.77 2.46 -11.06
CA LEU A 404 -2.76 3.30 -10.42
C LEU A 404 -2.30 4.44 -11.33
N LEU A 405 -2.05 4.19 -12.62
CA LEU A 405 -1.69 5.27 -13.56
C LEU A 405 -2.80 6.33 -13.68
N LEU A 406 -4.07 5.89 -13.73
CA LEU A 406 -5.21 6.80 -13.72
C LEU A 406 -5.26 7.63 -12.44
N MET A 407 -5.10 7.00 -11.28
CA MET A 407 -5.12 7.70 -9.98
C MET A 407 -3.95 8.71 -9.84
N TYR A 408 -2.78 8.38 -10.37
CA TYR A 408 -1.60 9.27 -10.38
C TYR A 408 -1.58 10.29 -11.52
N SER A 409 -2.62 10.35 -12.36
CA SER A 409 -2.77 11.37 -13.42
C SER A 409 -3.24 12.75 -12.90
N PHE A 410 -3.11 13.02 -11.61
CA PHE A 410 -3.74 14.15 -10.93
C PHE A 410 -3.27 15.53 -11.40
N TRP A 411 -2.11 15.64 -12.07
CA TRP A 411 -1.67 16.91 -12.66
C TRP A 411 -2.36 17.24 -13.99
N ILE A 412 -2.87 16.24 -14.72
CA ILE A 412 -3.50 16.42 -16.04
C ILE A 412 -4.69 17.39 -15.99
N PRO A 413 -5.65 17.28 -15.03
CA PRO A 413 -6.75 18.23 -14.91
C PRO A 413 -6.29 19.70 -14.80
N GLN A 414 -5.16 19.98 -14.14
CA GLN A 414 -4.60 21.33 -14.07
C GLN A 414 -4.00 21.77 -15.39
N ILE A 415 -3.25 20.89 -16.07
CA ILE A 415 -2.66 21.18 -17.39
C ILE A 415 -3.76 21.60 -18.37
N VAL A 416 -4.87 20.85 -18.39
CA VAL A 416 -6.04 21.13 -19.23
C VAL A 416 -6.70 22.45 -18.82
N THR A 417 -6.90 22.68 -17.51
CA THR A 417 -7.50 23.92 -17.01
C THR A 417 -6.67 25.15 -17.39
N ASN A 418 -5.34 25.05 -17.34
CA ASN A 418 -4.42 26.14 -17.71
C ASN A 418 -4.58 26.53 -19.17
N VAL A 419 -4.67 25.55 -20.08
CA VAL A 419 -4.85 25.79 -21.52
C VAL A 419 -6.19 26.47 -21.79
N ILE A 420 -7.26 25.94 -21.21
CA ILE A 420 -8.64 26.42 -21.45
C ILE A 420 -8.79 27.85 -20.90
N ARG A 421 -8.40 28.10 -19.65
CA ARG A 421 -8.63 29.38 -18.95
C ARG A 421 -7.51 30.41 -19.15
N ASP A 422 -6.46 30.08 -19.90
CA ASP A 422 -5.25 30.91 -20.06
C ASP A 422 -4.62 31.31 -18.70
N SER A 423 -4.68 30.40 -17.72
CA SER A 423 -4.23 30.68 -16.36
C SER A 423 -2.71 30.85 -16.32
N ARG A 424 -2.24 32.02 -15.88
CA ARG A 424 -0.81 32.27 -15.63
C ARG A 424 -0.47 32.01 -14.16
N LYS A 425 0.61 31.25 -13.96
CA LYS A 425 1.20 30.94 -12.63
C LYS A 425 0.16 30.51 -11.58
N PRO A 426 -0.65 29.46 -11.86
CA PRO A 426 -1.68 28.99 -10.92
C PRO A 426 -1.10 28.28 -9.68
N LEU A 427 0.08 27.67 -9.82
CA LEU A 427 0.71 26.84 -8.80
C LEU A 427 2.13 27.31 -8.54
N HIS A 428 2.56 27.18 -7.28
CA HIS A 428 3.93 27.46 -6.88
C HIS A 428 4.89 26.36 -7.39
N PRO A 429 6.05 26.67 -7.99
CA PRO A 429 6.98 25.66 -8.52
C PRO A 429 7.46 24.63 -7.48
N TYR A 430 7.83 25.08 -6.27
CA TYR A 430 8.17 24.16 -5.17
C TYR A 430 7.03 23.22 -4.78
N TYR A 431 5.77 23.64 -4.91
CA TYR A 431 4.62 22.76 -4.67
C TYR A 431 4.56 21.66 -5.74
N ILE A 432 4.74 21.99 -7.02
CA ILE A 432 4.73 21.02 -8.12
C ILE A 432 5.83 19.96 -7.92
N LEU A 433 7.07 20.41 -7.67
CA LEU A 433 8.22 19.51 -7.48
C LEU A 433 8.09 18.70 -6.19
N GLY A 434 7.78 19.35 -5.07
CA GLY A 434 7.65 18.69 -3.76
C GLY A 434 6.51 17.68 -3.72
N MET A 435 5.35 18.02 -4.28
CA MET A 435 4.21 17.09 -4.32
C MET A 435 4.48 15.90 -5.24
N THR A 436 5.13 16.12 -6.39
CA THR A 436 5.52 15.02 -7.28
C THR A 436 6.51 14.07 -6.60
N ALA A 437 7.55 14.61 -5.94
CA ALA A 437 8.56 13.81 -5.25
C ALA A 437 7.96 13.03 -4.06
N THR A 438 7.19 13.69 -3.20
CA THR A 438 6.56 13.05 -2.03
C THR A 438 5.58 11.96 -2.41
N ARG A 439 4.79 12.16 -3.48
CA ARG A 439 3.81 11.16 -3.95
C ARG A 439 4.48 9.97 -4.65
N LEU A 440 5.68 10.13 -5.21
CA LEU A 440 6.46 9.02 -5.79
C LEU A 440 7.03 8.07 -4.72
N ALA A 441 7.19 8.51 -3.47
CA ALA A 441 7.84 7.73 -2.42
C ALA A 441 7.19 6.35 -2.17
N ILE A 442 5.86 6.29 -2.06
CA ILE A 442 5.14 5.04 -1.77
C ILE A 442 5.22 4.06 -2.95
N PRO A 443 4.87 4.43 -4.20
CA PRO A 443 5.00 3.53 -5.34
C PRO A 443 6.44 3.04 -5.57
N LEU A 444 7.44 3.90 -5.38
CA LEU A 444 8.84 3.52 -5.52
C LEU A 444 9.29 2.54 -4.43
N TYR A 445 8.85 2.74 -3.19
CA TYR A 445 9.09 1.77 -2.12
C TYR A 445 8.45 0.42 -2.45
N VAL A 446 7.20 0.42 -2.91
CA VAL A 446 6.43 -0.81 -3.13
C VAL A 446 6.97 -1.64 -4.30
N PHE A 447 7.24 -0.99 -5.44
CA PHE A 447 7.59 -1.67 -6.69
C PHE A 447 9.09 -1.63 -7.03
N GLY A 448 9.86 -0.75 -6.39
CA GLY A 448 11.29 -0.56 -6.66
C GLY A 448 12.22 -1.19 -5.62
N CYS A 449 11.79 -1.33 -4.37
CA CYS A 449 12.62 -1.91 -3.31
C CYS A 449 12.56 -3.45 -3.33
N PRO A 450 13.69 -4.16 -3.57
CA PRO A 450 13.72 -5.63 -3.58
C PRO A 450 13.48 -6.24 -2.19
N HIS A 451 13.59 -5.44 -1.13
CA HIS A 451 13.39 -5.85 0.26
C HIS A 451 12.17 -5.17 0.88
N ASN A 452 11.12 -4.95 0.11
CA ASN A 452 9.86 -4.38 0.57
C ASN A 452 9.17 -5.30 1.62
N PHE A 453 8.57 -4.67 2.63
CA PHE A 453 7.64 -5.31 3.57
C PHE A 453 6.52 -6.07 2.84
N MET A 454 5.89 -5.49 1.81
CA MET A 454 4.75 -6.14 1.13
C MET A 454 5.13 -7.30 0.17
N ARG A 455 6.42 -7.68 0.08
CA ARG A 455 6.95 -8.80 -0.76
C ARG A 455 6.46 -8.81 -2.21
N VAL A 456 6.14 -7.64 -2.78
CA VAL A 456 5.79 -7.49 -4.19
C VAL A 456 7.06 -7.64 -5.03
N GLU A 457 6.98 -8.37 -6.14
CA GLU A 457 8.12 -8.55 -7.05
C GLU A 457 8.57 -7.19 -7.63
N PRO A 458 9.86 -6.83 -7.49
CA PRO A 458 10.35 -5.54 -7.96
C PRO A 458 10.38 -5.51 -9.48
N SER A 459 9.78 -4.46 -10.07
CA SER A 459 9.75 -4.27 -11.52
C SER A 459 10.37 -2.93 -11.92
N LYS A 460 11.67 -2.96 -12.23
CA LYS A 460 12.45 -1.75 -12.60
C LYS A 460 11.83 -0.98 -13.77
N ILE A 461 11.36 -1.69 -14.79
CA ILE A 461 10.73 -1.10 -15.99
C ILE A 461 9.51 -0.27 -15.58
N TRP A 462 8.64 -0.83 -14.74
CA TRP A 462 7.42 -0.15 -14.31
C TRP A 462 7.73 1.09 -13.47
N CYS A 463 8.70 1.02 -12.55
CA CYS A 463 9.14 2.19 -11.78
C CYS A 463 9.68 3.32 -12.67
N VAL A 464 10.51 2.99 -13.67
CA VAL A 464 11.05 3.98 -14.62
C VAL A 464 9.92 4.60 -15.45
N CYS A 465 8.99 3.79 -15.97
CA CYS A 465 7.83 4.29 -16.70
C CYS A 465 6.96 5.20 -15.83
N PHE A 466 6.70 4.81 -14.59
CA PHE A 466 5.89 5.58 -13.65
C PHE A 466 6.55 6.91 -13.25
N CYS A 467 7.85 6.90 -12.94
CA CYS A 467 8.63 8.11 -12.70
C CYS A 467 8.64 9.04 -13.92
N THR A 468 8.80 8.47 -15.11
CA THR A 468 8.78 9.24 -16.36
C THR A 468 7.40 9.85 -16.60
N PHE A 469 6.33 9.10 -16.36
CA PHE A 469 4.95 9.58 -16.48
C PHE A 469 4.66 10.74 -15.52
N MET A 470 5.03 10.61 -14.25
CA MET A 470 4.86 11.67 -13.25
C MET A 470 5.76 12.89 -13.52
N GLY A 471 7.03 12.64 -13.89
CA GLY A 471 7.98 13.68 -14.24
C GLY A 471 7.55 14.48 -15.44
N LEU A 472 7.05 13.82 -16.49
CA LEU A 472 6.54 14.47 -17.70
C LEU A 472 5.35 15.39 -17.40
N GLN A 473 4.40 14.93 -16.57
CA GLN A 473 3.29 15.79 -16.12
C GLN A 473 3.78 17.04 -15.37
N ALA A 474 4.73 16.88 -14.44
CA ALA A 474 5.29 17.99 -13.68
C ALA A 474 6.10 18.95 -14.56
N VAL A 475 6.89 18.43 -15.50
CA VAL A 475 7.65 19.23 -16.47
C VAL A 475 6.71 20.05 -17.35
N ILE A 476 5.62 19.46 -17.86
CA ILE A 476 4.62 20.22 -18.64
C ILE A 476 4.03 21.37 -17.83
N LEU A 477 3.70 21.15 -16.56
CA LEU A 477 3.20 22.23 -15.68
C LEU A 477 4.23 23.33 -15.43
N LEU A 478 5.50 22.97 -15.23
CA LEU A 478 6.58 23.94 -15.08
C LEU A 478 6.83 24.71 -16.37
N LEU A 479 6.79 24.04 -17.52
CA LEU A 479 6.86 24.71 -18.82
C LEU A 479 5.71 25.69 -19.00
N GLN A 480 4.47 25.32 -18.65
CA GLN A 480 3.32 26.23 -18.64
C GLN A 480 3.52 27.42 -17.68
N HIS A 481 4.24 27.23 -16.57
CA HIS A 481 4.54 28.29 -15.61
C HIS A 481 5.51 29.34 -16.19
N TYR A 482 6.58 28.91 -16.89
CA TYR A 482 7.62 29.81 -17.40
C TYR A 482 7.32 30.37 -18.80
N PHE A 483 6.89 29.52 -19.73
CA PHE A 483 6.65 29.89 -21.14
C PHE A 483 5.18 30.28 -21.41
N GLY A 484 4.30 30.12 -20.42
CA GLY A 484 2.87 30.40 -20.53
C GLY A 484 2.03 29.16 -20.86
N SER A 485 0.76 29.22 -20.49
CA SER A 485 -0.26 28.15 -20.61
C SER A 485 -0.40 27.53 -22.02
N ARG A 486 -0.17 28.32 -23.07
CA ARG A 486 -0.51 28.01 -24.48
C ARG A 486 0.70 27.79 -25.39
N CYS A 487 1.92 27.75 -24.86
CA CYS A 487 3.15 27.66 -25.66
C CYS A 487 3.26 26.39 -26.55
N PHE A 488 2.52 25.33 -26.24
CA PHE A 488 2.57 24.04 -26.97
C PHE A 488 1.23 23.59 -27.58
N VAL A 489 0.22 24.47 -27.66
CA VAL A 489 -1.13 24.10 -28.12
C VAL A 489 -1.45 24.74 -29.49
N PRO A 490 -1.81 23.95 -30.52
CA PRO A 490 -2.23 24.47 -31.81
C PRO A 490 -3.45 25.39 -31.71
N ARG A 491 -3.46 26.50 -32.46
CA ARG A 491 -4.51 27.54 -32.43
C ARG A 491 -5.95 27.03 -32.64
N GLN A 492 -6.12 25.85 -33.26
CA GLN A 492 -7.42 25.24 -33.58
C GLN A 492 -8.15 24.63 -32.36
N MET A 493 -7.42 24.30 -31.28
CA MET A 493 -8.00 23.69 -30.06
C MET A 493 -8.23 24.71 -28.94
N LEU A 494 -8.01 26.01 -29.21
CA LEU A 494 -8.14 27.05 -28.20
C LEU A 494 -9.58 27.59 -28.18
N PRO A 495 -10.18 27.78 -26.99
CA PRO A 495 -11.47 28.46 -26.87
C PRO A 495 -11.37 29.93 -27.28
N GLU A 496 -12.47 30.47 -27.79
CA GLU A 496 -12.58 31.87 -28.19
C GLU A 496 -12.46 32.79 -26.96
N LYS A 497 -11.59 33.80 -27.06
CA LYS A 497 -11.25 34.69 -25.95
C LYS A 497 -12.06 35.98 -26.05
N TYR A 498 -12.65 36.43 -24.94
CA TYR A 498 -13.32 37.73 -24.93
C TYR A 498 -12.30 38.85 -25.14
N ASN A 499 -12.51 39.66 -26.17
CA ASN A 499 -11.64 40.79 -26.48
C ASN A 499 -12.09 42.03 -25.69
N TYR A 500 -11.36 42.34 -24.62
CA TYR A 500 -11.57 43.54 -23.79
C TYR A 500 -11.32 44.85 -24.53
N HIS A 501 -10.64 44.83 -25.68
CA HIS A 501 -10.35 46.00 -26.52
C HIS A 501 -11.25 46.04 -27.78
N ARG A 502 -12.56 45.86 -27.58
CA ARG A 502 -13.57 45.96 -28.66
C ARG A 502 -13.81 47.42 -29.06
N ARG A 503 -14.03 47.68 -30.36
CA ARG A 503 -14.40 49.02 -30.87
C ARG A 503 -15.83 49.37 -30.49
N PHE A 504 -16.06 50.62 -30.07
CA PHE A 504 -17.37 51.20 -29.85
C PHE A 504 -17.64 52.29 -30.90
N ASN A 505 -18.89 52.46 -31.33
CA ASN A 505 -19.28 53.54 -32.25
C ASN A 505 -19.21 54.90 -31.53
N GLN A 506 -18.69 55.89 -32.26
CA GLN A 506 -18.27 57.21 -31.79
C GLN A 506 -19.42 58.16 -31.41
N ASP A 507 -20.67 57.71 -31.41
CA ASP A 507 -21.84 58.58 -31.28
C ASP A 507 -22.28 58.85 -29.82
N VAL A 508 -21.56 58.29 -28.84
CA VAL A 508 -21.86 58.51 -27.42
C VAL A 508 -20.70 59.26 -26.78
N SER A 509 -20.75 60.59 -26.86
CA SER A 509 -19.91 61.53 -26.12
C SER A 509 -20.25 61.53 -24.62
N ARG A 510 -20.22 60.36 -23.98
CA ARG A 510 -20.26 60.26 -22.52
C ARG A 510 -18.83 60.22 -22.03
N ASN A 511 -18.39 61.28 -21.35
CA ASN A 511 -17.24 61.20 -20.46
C ASN A 511 -17.55 60.10 -19.45
N THR A 512 -16.96 58.91 -19.62
CA THR A 512 -17.10 57.82 -18.66
C THR A 512 -15.93 57.89 -17.70
N ASP A 513 -16.22 58.03 -16.41
CA ASP A 513 -15.19 58.01 -15.38
C ASP A 513 -14.92 56.58 -14.95
N CYS A 514 -13.64 56.25 -14.75
CA CYS A 514 -13.27 54.93 -14.24
C CYS A 514 -13.58 54.85 -12.74
N VAL A 515 -14.50 53.97 -12.33
CA VAL A 515 -14.89 53.80 -10.91
C VAL A 515 -13.73 53.38 -10.00
N ILE A 516 -12.65 52.80 -10.55
CA ILE A 516 -11.50 52.31 -9.78
C ILE A 516 -10.59 53.47 -9.34
N CYS A 517 -10.29 54.40 -10.23
CA CYS A 517 -9.37 55.52 -9.97
C CYS A 517 -10.05 56.90 -9.98
N MET A 518 -11.36 56.95 -10.26
CA MET A 518 -12.19 58.15 -10.30
C MET A 518 -11.72 59.23 -11.29
N THR A 519 -11.05 58.83 -12.38
CA THR A 519 -10.57 59.75 -13.43
C THR A 519 -11.25 59.46 -14.77
N ALA A 520 -11.39 60.49 -15.61
CA ALA A 520 -12.00 60.38 -16.92
C ALA A 520 -11.24 59.40 -17.83
N ILE A 521 -11.98 58.61 -18.60
CA ILE A 521 -11.42 57.68 -19.57
C ILE A 521 -11.41 58.36 -20.94
N ASP A 522 -10.24 58.53 -21.55
CA ASP A 522 -10.16 58.99 -22.93
C ASP A 522 -10.48 57.83 -23.89
N LEU A 523 -11.73 57.79 -24.35
CA LEU A 523 -12.23 56.79 -25.29
C LEU A 523 -11.60 56.91 -26.70
N ARG A 524 -10.83 57.96 -26.98
CA ARG A 524 -10.08 58.11 -28.24
C ARG A 524 -8.83 57.23 -28.26
N GLN A 525 -8.29 56.87 -27.10
CA GLN A 525 -7.04 56.10 -26.98
C GLN A 525 -7.31 54.61 -26.72
N ARG A 526 -7.20 53.81 -27.78
CA ARG A 526 -7.55 52.37 -27.81
C ARG A 526 -6.77 51.48 -26.83
N SER A 527 -5.54 51.84 -26.51
CA SER A 527 -4.66 51.04 -25.62
C SER A 527 -5.04 51.16 -24.15
N ASP A 528 -5.69 52.26 -23.78
CA ASP A 528 -5.81 52.67 -22.38
C ASP A 528 -7.21 52.36 -21.83
N CYS A 529 -8.13 51.86 -22.65
CA CYS A 529 -9.48 51.50 -22.26
C CYS A 529 -9.76 49.99 -22.45
N MET A 530 -10.38 49.38 -21.44
CA MET A 530 -10.94 48.03 -21.50
C MET A 530 -12.45 48.07 -21.23
N VAL A 531 -13.19 47.24 -21.96
CA VAL A 531 -14.64 47.09 -21.84
C VAL A 531 -14.96 45.69 -21.33
N THR A 532 -15.83 45.63 -20.33
CA THR A 532 -16.30 44.37 -19.76
C THR A 532 -17.50 43.80 -20.55
N PRO A 533 -17.84 42.50 -20.44
CA PRO A 533 -19.03 41.94 -21.10
C PRO A 533 -20.37 42.52 -20.63
N CYS A 534 -20.38 43.21 -19.49
CA CYS A 534 -21.51 44.01 -19.01
C CYS A 534 -21.48 45.46 -19.49
N GLU A 535 -20.62 45.79 -20.45
CA GLU A 535 -20.49 47.09 -21.13
C GLU A 535 -20.03 48.25 -20.23
N HIS A 536 -19.40 47.97 -19.08
CA HIS A 536 -18.71 48.99 -18.29
C HIS A 536 -17.27 49.21 -18.77
N PHE A 537 -16.86 50.48 -18.77
CA PHE A 537 -15.56 50.98 -19.24
C PHE A 537 -14.61 51.25 -18.07
N PHE A 538 -13.33 50.91 -18.24
CA PHE A 538 -12.28 51.15 -17.25
C PHE A 538 -10.94 51.45 -17.93
N HIS A 539 -10.00 52.10 -17.22
CA HIS A 539 -8.63 52.14 -17.71
C HIS A 539 -8.03 50.72 -17.72
N SER A 540 -7.26 50.42 -18.77
CA SER A 540 -6.59 49.14 -18.98
C SER A 540 -5.77 48.70 -17.75
N GLY A 541 -4.92 49.60 -17.23
CA GLY A 541 -4.11 49.33 -16.04
C GLY A 541 -4.89 49.26 -14.73
N CYS A 542 -6.09 49.85 -14.65
CA CYS A 542 -6.95 49.79 -13.48
C CYS A 542 -7.72 48.46 -13.43
N LEU A 543 -8.35 48.08 -14.55
CA LEU A 543 -9.09 46.82 -14.62
C LEU A 543 -8.16 45.61 -14.50
N GLN A 544 -6.96 45.66 -15.08
CA GLN A 544 -6.00 44.57 -14.96
C GLN A 544 -5.57 44.32 -13.51
N ARG A 545 -5.20 45.37 -12.76
CA ARG A 545 -4.90 45.27 -11.33
C ARG A 545 -6.08 44.79 -10.50
N TRP A 546 -7.30 45.17 -10.88
CA TRP A 546 -8.51 44.68 -10.23
C TRP A 546 -8.74 43.19 -10.47
N MET A 547 -8.60 42.72 -11.72
CA MET A 547 -8.72 41.31 -12.10
C MET A 547 -7.68 40.42 -11.40
N ASP A 548 -6.51 40.97 -11.07
CA ASP A 548 -5.50 40.27 -10.26
C ASP A 548 -5.95 40.05 -8.80
N ILE A 549 -6.94 40.78 -8.30
CA ILE A 549 -7.49 40.64 -6.95
C ILE A 549 -8.84 39.89 -6.99
N LYS A 550 -9.78 40.31 -7.85
CA LYS A 550 -11.13 39.76 -7.98
C LYS A 550 -11.60 39.71 -9.44
N MET A 551 -12.19 38.60 -9.85
CA MET A 551 -12.72 38.36 -11.21
C MET A 551 -14.19 38.80 -11.36
N GLU A 552 -14.51 40.02 -10.92
CA GLU A 552 -15.85 40.61 -10.96
C GLU A 552 -15.79 42.06 -11.44
N CYS A 553 -16.82 42.53 -12.14
CA CYS A 553 -16.93 43.92 -12.56
C CYS A 553 -17.06 44.84 -11.33
N PRO A 554 -16.21 45.89 -11.19
CA PRO A 554 -16.30 46.85 -10.08
C PRO A 554 -17.67 47.54 -9.96
N THR A 555 -18.36 47.75 -11.08
CA THR A 555 -19.62 48.49 -11.12
C THR A 555 -20.82 47.61 -10.79
N CYS A 556 -20.95 46.43 -11.43
CA CYS A 556 -22.15 45.59 -11.32
C CYS A 556 -21.91 44.20 -10.70
N ARG A 557 -20.68 43.89 -10.28
CA ARG A 557 -20.27 42.61 -9.66
C ARG A 557 -20.53 41.35 -10.51
N ARG A 558 -20.85 41.50 -11.80
CA ARG A 558 -20.95 40.38 -12.75
C ARG A 558 -19.57 39.75 -12.94
N SER A 559 -19.50 38.42 -12.99
CA SER A 559 -18.25 37.69 -13.21
C SER A 559 -17.62 38.07 -14.55
N LEU A 560 -16.30 38.23 -14.55
CA LEU A 560 -15.53 38.55 -15.74
C LEU A 560 -14.88 37.29 -16.32
N PRO A 561 -14.89 37.10 -17.65
CA PRO A 561 -14.10 36.06 -18.29
C PRO A 561 -12.59 36.34 -18.10
N PRO A 562 -11.70 35.35 -18.27
CA PRO A 562 -10.26 35.60 -18.27
C PRO A 562 -9.85 36.43 -19.50
N ALA A 563 -9.08 37.50 -19.26
CA ALA A 563 -8.59 38.48 -20.23
C ALA A 563 -7.34 38.06 -20.98
#